data_AF-A0A248KFU5-F1
#
_entry.id   AF-A0A248KFU5-F1
#
_cell.length_a   1.000
_cell.length_b   1.000
_cell.length_c   1.000
_cell.angle_alpha   90.00
_cell.angle_beta   90.00
_cell.angle_gamma   90.00
#
_symmetry.space_group_name_H-M   'P 1'
#
loop_
_entity.id
_entity.type
_entity.pdbx_description
1 polymer ?
#
loop_
_entity_poly.entity_id
_entity_poly.type
_entity_poly.pdbx_seq_one_letter_code
_entity_poly.pdbx_strand_id
1 'polypeptide(L)'
;MAEIIAENSQDCVVDTGIPYLFVPLQVSNDAQLWLYSRYRNEDVIRYALHLAENSDHQVVVKVHPAEPQLAEIQHILALKQELGFKLSGELTTELIKQSQGVVTINSTVGLEGLLHHKPVVAIGDCFYKTFDQERLKKYIHHYLFDGVDFFSTEPIERKIAMDFLNR
;
A
#
# COMPACT_ATOMS: atom_id res chain seq x y z
N MET A 1 13.85 3.64 -13.57
CA MET A 1 13.53 3.86 -12.14
C MET A 1 13.43 2.55 -11.38
N ALA A 2 12.69 1.55 -11.90
CA ALA A 2 12.59 0.23 -11.27
C ALA A 2 13.93 -0.41 -10.87
N GLU A 3 14.97 -0.33 -11.72
CA GLU A 3 16.33 -0.82 -11.39
C GLU A 3 16.94 -0.09 -10.19
N ILE A 4 16.91 1.25 -10.18
CA ILE A 4 17.39 2.07 -9.05
C ILE A 4 16.63 1.72 -7.77
N ILE A 5 15.31 1.55 -7.86
CA ILE A 5 14.49 1.14 -6.71
C ILE A 5 14.95 -0.23 -6.20
N ALA A 6 15.12 -1.20 -7.10
CA ALA A 6 15.57 -2.54 -6.75
C ALA A 6 16.96 -2.51 -6.09
N GLU A 7 17.94 -1.83 -6.67
CA GLU A 7 19.29 -1.69 -6.14
C GLU A 7 19.33 -1.11 -4.73
N ASN A 8 18.39 -0.22 -4.39
CA ASN A 8 18.33 0.44 -3.08
C ASN A 8 17.35 -0.23 -2.09
N SER A 9 16.62 -1.27 -2.50
CA SER A 9 15.60 -1.96 -1.69
C SER A 9 16.05 -3.38 -1.32
N GLN A 10 17.23 -3.50 -0.73
CA GLN A 10 17.91 -4.77 -0.45
C GLN A 10 17.74 -5.28 0.99
N ASP A 11 17.03 -4.54 1.86
CA ASP A 11 16.80 -4.99 3.22
C ASP A 11 15.83 -6.19 3.21
N CYS A 12 16.34 -7.40 3.48
CA CYS A 12 15.52 -8.59 3.66
C CYS A 12 14.87 -8.59 5.05
N VAL A 13 13.55 -8.70 5.12
CA VAL A 13 12.80 -8.70 6.38
C VAL A 13 11.86 -9.90 6.52
N VAL A 14 11.50 -10.53 5.40
CA VAL A 14 10.71 -11.76 5.38
C VAL A 14 11.53 -12.90 6.00
N ASP A 15 10.88 -13.74 6.80
CA ASP A 15 11.44 -14.89 7.51
C ASP A 15 12.53 -14.57 8.56
N THR A 16 12.73 -13.29 8.90
CA THR A 16 13.69 -12.86 9.93
C THR A 16 13.19 -13.04 11.36
N GLY A 17 11.87 -13.14 11.55
CA GLY A 17 11.22 -13.16 12.87
C GLY A 17 11.23 -11.81 13.61
N ILE A 18 11.80 -10.76 13.00
CA ILE A 18 11.84 -9.41 13.57
C ILE A 18 10.48 -8.74 13.30
N PRO A 19 9.78 -8.23 14.32
CA PRO A 19 8.47 -7.61 14.13
C PRO A 19 8.62 -6.22 13.47
N TYR A 20 7.73 -5.90 12.52
CA TYR A 20 7.73 -4.61 11.82
C TYR A 20 6.34 -4.10 11.44
N LEU A 21 6.24 -2.78 11.29
CA LEU A 21 5.15 -2.11 10.57
C LEU A 21 5.53 -1.95 9.11
N PHE A 22 4.59 -2.27 8.21
CA PHE A 22 4.79 -2.17 6.77
C PHE A 22 4.20 -0.87 6.20
N VAL A 23 4.99 -0.15 5.41
CA VAL A 23 4.64 1.13 4.79
C VAL A 23 4.79 1.01 3.26
N PRO A 24 3.71 0.69 2.53
CA PRO A 24 3.71 0.75 1.07
C PRO A 24 3.59 2.20 0.60
N LEU A 25 4.63 2.69 -0.07
CA LEU A 25 4.58 4.02 -0.69
C LEU A 25 3.72 4.01 -1.95
N GLN A 26 3.18 5.18 -2.28
CA GLN A 26 2.37 5.40 -3.47
C GLN A 26 3.17 6.20 -4.50
N VAL A 27 2.73 6.13 -5.76
CA VAL A 27 3.32 6.95 -6.83
C VAL A 27 3.15 8.42 -6.46
N SER A 28 4.24 9.15 -6.37
CA SER A 28 4.28 10.52 -5.85
C SER A 28 3.52 11.54 -6.70
N ASN A 29 3.32 11.27 -8.00
CA ASN A 29 2.50 12.09 -8.89
C ASN A 29 1.07 11.57 -9.08
N ASP A 30 0.62 10.59 -8.28
CA ASP A 30 -0.74 10.09 -8.32
C ASP A 30 -1.73 11.24 -8.07
N ALA A 31 -2.70 11.40 -8.97
CA ALA A 31 -3.77 12.39 -8.85
C ALA A 31 -4.50 12.29 -7.51
N GLN A 32 -4.59 11.09 -6.90
CA GLN A 32 -5.16 10.89 -5.56
C GLN A 32 -4.34 11.59 -4.47
N LEU A 33 -3.02 11.56 -4.56
CA LEU A 33 -2.16 12.28 -3.60
C LEU A 33 -2.20 13.80 -3.81
N TRP A 34 -2.29 14.25 -5.06
CA TRP A 34 -2.26 15.68 -5.38
C TRP A 34 -3.61 16.38 -5.18
N LEU A 35 -4.71 15.73 -5.54
CA LEU A 35 -6.05 16.34 -5.52
C LEU A 35 -6.82 16.04 -4.23
N TYR A 36 -6.52 14.92 -3.57
CA TYR A 36 -7.36 14.40 -2.48
C TYR A 36 -6.60 13.99 -1.22
N SER A 37 -5.30 14.31 -1.11
CA SER A 37 -4.52 14.06 0.11
C SER A 37 -3.68 15.26 0.52
N ARG A 38 -3.75 15.60 1.82
CA ARG A 38 -2.80 16.52 2.47
C ARG A 38 -1.47 15.86 2.83
N TYR A 39 -1.38 14.54 2.66
CA TYR A 39 -0.21 13.73 3.04
C TYR A 39 0.57 13.29 1.80
N ARG A 40 1.86 13.07 1.99
CA ARG A 40 2.86 12.56 1.05
C ARG A 40 3.56 11.33 1.64
N ASN A 41 4.40 10.69 0.84
CA ASN A 41 5.12 9.47 1.25
C ASN A 41 5.96 9.69 2.52
N GLU A 42 6.58 10.85 2.68
CA GLU A 42 7.29 11.19 3.92
C GLU A 42 6.38 11.19 5.16
N ASP A 43 5.17 11.74 5.06
CA ASP A 43 4.25 11.84 6.20
C ASP A 43 3.87 10.47 6.74
N VAL A 44 3.60 9.50 5.86
CA VAL A 44 3.25 8.14 6.28
C VAL A 44 4.45 7.39 6.87
N ILE A 45 5.66 7.64 6.37
CA ILE A 45 6.90 7.09 6.96
C ILE A 45 7.08 7.63 8.38
N ARG A 46 7.02 8.95 8.56
CA ARG A 46 7.17 9.60 9.88
C ARG A 46 6.08 9.14 10.86
N TYR A 47 4.84 9.00 10.38
CA TYR A 47 3.75 8.49 11.20
C TYR A 47 3.98 7.04 11.64
N ALA A 48 4.45 6.17 10.75
CA ALA A 48 4.77 4.78 11.08
C ALA A 48 5.92 4.68 12.09
N LEU A 49 6.95 5.51 11.95
CA LEU A 49 8.05 5.60 12.91
C LEU A 49 7.55 6.01 14.30
N HIS A 50 6.69 7.02 14.37
CA HIS A 50 6.09 7.43 15.64
C HIS A 50 5.25 6.32 16.30
N LEU A 51 4.50 5.54 15.51
CA LEU A 51 3.80 4.37 16.04
C LEU A 51 4.78 3.32 16.58
N ALA A 52 5.88 3.09 15.86
CA ALA A 52 6.90 2.11 16.20
C ALA A 52 7.68 2.45 17.48
N GLU A 53 7.82 3.73 17.83
CA GLU A 53 8.43 4.18 19.10
C GLU A 53 7.77 3.54 20.33
N ASN A 54 6.48 3.19 20.24
CA ASN A 54 5.71 2.62 21.33
C ASN A 54 5.62 1.09 21.30
N SER A 55 6.14 0.43 20.27
CA SER A 55 5.90 -1.00 20.02
C SER A 55 7.14 -1.84 19.72
N ASP A 56 8.35 -1.29 19.83
CA ASP A 56 9.63 -1.95 19.51
C ASP A 56 9.64 -2.66 18.13
N HIS A 57 8.81 -2.14 17.20
CA HIS A 57 8.69 -2.66 15.85
C HIS A 57 9.68 -1.92 14.94
N GLN A 58 10.27 -2.62 13.97
CA GLN A 58 10.94 -1.92 12.87
C GLN A 58 9.91 -1.26 11.95
N VAL A 59 10.34 -0.30 11.14
CA VAL A 59 9.55 0.24 10.03
C VAL A 59 10.16 -0.24 8.72
N VAL A 60 9.36 -0.94 7.93
CA VAL A 60 9.74 -1.45 6.61
C VAL A 60 8.95 -0.70 5.56
N VAL A 61 9.66 0.04 4.73
CA VAL A 61 9.11 0.85 3.66
C VAL A 61 9.35 0.15 2.32
N LYS A 62 8.36 0.18 1.44
CA LYS A 62 8.49 -0.28 0.05
C LYS A 62 8.15 0.85 -0.90
N VAL A 63 9.13 1.26 -1.71
CA VAL A 63 8.91 2.24 -2.78
C VAL A 63 8.00 1.62 -3.86
N HIS A 64 7.07 2.41 -4.40
CA HIS A 64 6.19 1.95 -5.45
C HIS A 64 7.01 1.63 -6.73
N PRO A 65 6.89 0.43 -7.33
CA PRO A 65 7.70 0.05 -8.50
C PRO A 65 7.53 0.96 -9.72
N ALA A 66 6.34 1.55 -9.84
CA ALA A 66 5.99 2.48 -10.92
C ALA A 66 6.35 3.95 -10.63
N GLU A 67 7.08 4.27 -9.55
CA GLU A 67 7.49 5.65 -9.24
C GLU A 67 8.34 6.24 -10.38
N PRO A 68 7.87 7.32 -11.05
CA PRO A 68 8.60 7.88 -12.18
C PRO A 68 9.63 8.94 -11.79
N GLN A 69 9.56 9.52 -10.58
CA GLN A 69 10.35 10.68 -10.20
C GLN A 69 11.63 10.29 -9.46
N LEU A 70 12.79 10.49 -10.10
CA LEU A 70 14.09 10.26 -9.46
C LEU A 70 14.27 11.11 -8.19
N ALA A 71 13.76 12.35 -8.20
CA ALA A 71 13.83 13.24 -7.05
C ALA A 71 13.11 12.68 -5.81
N GLU A 72 11.95 12.04 -6.01
CA GLU A 72 11.22 11.37 -4.92
C GLU A 72 12.05 10.18 -4.39
N ILE A 73 12.59 9.35 -5.27
CA ILE A 73 13.42 8.20 -4.86
C ILE A 73 14.62 8.69 -4.04
N GLN A 74 15.32 9.72 -4.52
CA GLN A 74 16.46 10.32 -3.81
C GLN A 74 16.06 10.89 -2.44
N HIS A 75 14.89 11.53 -2.36
CA HIS A 75 14.34 12.03 -1.10
C HIS A 75 14.09 10.91 -0.10
N ILE A 76 13.44 9.82 -0.52
CA ILE A 76 13.20 8.64 0.35
C ILE A 76 14.52 8.01 0.81
N LEU A 77 15.55 7.95 -0.04
CA LEU A 77 16.87 7.45 0.35
C LEU A 77 17.57 8.34 1.38
N ALA A 78 17.45 9.66 1.24
CA ALA A 78 17.96 10.60 2.23
C ALA A 78 17.23 10.44 3.58
N LEU A 79 15.89 10.35 3.56
CA LEU A 79 15.09 10.07 4.75
C LEU A 79 15.46 8.74 5.40
N LYS A 80 15.77 7.70 4.63
CA LYS A 80 16.25 6.42 5.17
C LYS A 80 17.51 6.60 6.00
N GLN A 81 18.46 7.38 5.51
CA GLN A 81 19.71 7.65 6.23
C GLN A 81 19.48 8.48 7.50
N GLU A 82 18.55 9.43 7.45
CA GLU A 82 18.18 10.29 8.59
C GLU A 82 17.42 9.51 9.68
N LEU A 83 16.45 8.69 9.29
CA LEU A 83 15.43 8.13 10.19
C LEU A 83 15.60 6.64 10.49
N GLY A 84 16.45 5.93 9.75
CA GLY A 84 16.85 4.55 10.08
C GLY A 84 15.83 3.44 9.76
N PHE A 85 14.82 3.70 8.93
CA PHE A 85 13.91 2.64 8.46
C PHE A 85 14.56 1.70 7.43
N LYS A 86 13.88 0.59 7.13
CA LYS A 86 14.31 -0.43 6.15
C LYS A 86 13.64 -0.21 4.79
N LEU A 87 14.37 -0.43 3.70
CA LEU A 87 13.83 -0.44 2.34
C LEU A 87 13.85 -1.86 1.78
N SER A 88 12.67 -2.46 1.60
CA SER A 88 12.53 -3.83 1.09
C SER A 88 11.91 -3.88 -0.30
N GLY A 89 12.56 -4.65 -1.18
CA GLY A 89 12.11 -5.00 -2.52
C GLY A 89 11.22 -6.24 -2.55
N GLU A 90 11.03 -6.93 -1.43
CA GLU A 90 10.32 -8.21 -1.31
C GLU A 90 8.84 -8.10 -1.71
N LEU A 91 8.20 -9.23 -2.03
CA LEU A 91 6.82 -9.25 -2.52
C LEU A 91 5.86 -8.59 -1.52
N THR A 92 5.01 -7.68 -2.00
CA THR A 92 4.07 -6.92 -1.16
C THR A 92 3.19 -7.85 -0.30
N THR A 93 2.74 -8.97 -0.86
CA THR A 93 1.93 -9.95 -0.14
C THR A 93 2.68 -10.59 1.03
N GLU A 94 3.98 -10.89 0.87
CA GLU A 94 4.79 -11.48 1.94
C GLU A 94 5.10 -10.44 3.02
N LEU A 95 5.37 -9.19 2.62
CA LEU A 95 5.53 -8.07 3.55
C LEU A 95 4.26 -7.83 4.37
N ILE A 96 3.07 -7.87 3.75
CA ILE A 96 1.80 -7.76 4.47
C ILE A 96 1.67 -8.92 5.45
N LYS A 97 1.77 -10.17 4.98
CA LYS A 97 1.54 -11.38 5.80
C LYS A 97 2.46 -11.46 7.01
N GLN A 98 3.70 -10.98 6.91
CA GLN A 98 4.66 -11.06 8.01
C GLN A 98 4.75 -9.78 8.86
N SER A 99 4.15 -8.67 8.43
CA SER A 99 4.04 -7.45 9.23
C SER A 99 3.15 -7.61 10.48
N GLN A 100 3.37 -6.74 11.46
CA GLN A 100 2.48 -6.54 12.61
C GLN A 100 1.32 -5.58 12.30
N GLY A 101 1.39 -4.88 11.17
CA GLY A 101 0.36 -3.98 10.68
C GLY A 101 0.82 -3.21 9.46
N VAL A 102 -0.13 -2.67 8.71
CA VAL A 102 0.10 -1.85 7.51
C VAL A 102 -0.25 -0.40 7.81
N VAL A 103 0.67 0.53 7.55
CA VAL A 103 0.46 1.97 7.69
C VAL A 103 0.53 2.59 6.30
N THR A 104 -0.56 3.18 5.84
CA THR A 104 -0.68 3.72 4.47
C THR A 104 -1.40 5.07 4.46
N ILE A 105 -1.31 5.81 3.35
CA ILE A 105 -2.12 7.01 3.15
C ILE A 105 -3.52 6.59 2.73
N ASN A 106 -3.68 6.06 1.52
CA ASN A 106 -4.94 5.56 0.99
C ASN A 106 -4.78 4.45 -0.06
N SER A 107 -3.62 3.79 -0.10
CA SER A 107 -3.30 2.72 -1.05
C SER A 107 -4.26 1.53 -0.95
N THR A 108 -4.54 0.85 -2.07
CA THR A 108 -5.28 -0.44 -2.08
C THR A 108 -4.54 -1.53 -1.31
N VAL A 109 -3.23 -1.39 -1.09
CA VAL A 109 -2.45 -2.29 -0.22
C VAL A 109 -2.99 -2.29 1.22
N GLY A 110 -3.62 -1.20 1.68
CA GLY A 110 -4.34 -1.19 2.95
C GLY A 110 -5.55 -2.13 2.96
N LEU A 111 -6.28 -2.24 1.84
CA LEU A 111 -7.37 -3.21 1.69
C LEU A 111 -6.82 -4.65 1.69
N GLU A 112 -5.69 -4.90 1.04
CA GLU A 112 -4.98 -6.20 1.08
C GLU A 112 -4.55 -6.56 2.52
N GLY A 113 -4.10 -5.57 3.30
CA GLY A 113 -3.83 -5.73 4.73
C GLY A 113 -5.04 -6.24 5.51
N LEU A 114 -6.22 -5.64 5.29
CA LEU A 114 -7.47 -6.07 5.91
C LEU A 114 -7.84 -7.52 5.51
N LEU A 115 -7.61 -7.90 4.24
CA LEU A 115 -7.85 -9.27 3.75
C LEU A 115 -6.92 -10.29 4.40
N HIS A 116 -5.69 -9.91 4.74
CA HIS A 116 -4.74 -10.73 5.49
C HIS A 116 -4.91 -10.63 7.02
N HIS A 117 -6.02 -10.06 7.49
CA HIS A 117 -6.32 -9.87 8.92
C HIS A 117 -5.25 -9.07 9.67
N LYS A 118 -4.56 -8.16 8.98
CA LYS A 118 -3.59 -7.26 9.59
C LYS A 118 -4.27 -6.00 10.12
N PRO A 119 -3.83 -5.46 11.25
CA PRO A 119 -4.17 -4.10 11.63
C PRO A 119 -3.77 -3.13 10.51
N VAL A 120 -4.67 -2.22 10.13
CA VAL A 120 -4.41 -1.23 9.08
C VAL A 120 -4.67 0.16 9.62
N VAL A 121 -3.68 1.03 9.43
CA VAL A 121 -3.78 2.46 9.76
C VAL A 121 -3.71 3.24 8.45
N ALA A 122 -4.83 3.81 8.04
CA ALA A 122 -4.90 4.73 6.90
C ALA A 122 -4.93 6.18 7.40
N ILE A 123 -3.84 6.92 7.18
CA ILE A 123 -3.72 8.32 7.63
C ILE A 123 -4.49 9.29 6.72
N GLY A 124 -4.65 8.93 5.45
CA GLY A 124 -5.48 9.65 4.48
C GLY A 124 -6.94 9.21 4.53
N ASP A 125 -7.73 9.76 3.61
CA ASP A 125 -9.11 9.35 3.40
C ASP A 125 -9.15 8.22 2.35
N CYS A 126 -9.77 7.11 2.74
CA CYS A 126 -9.98 5.96 1.86
C CYS A 126 -11.34 5.31 2.19
N PHE A 127 -11.96 4.70 1.18
CA PHE A 127 -13.30 4.14 1.31
C PHE A 127 -13.37 2.94 2.29
N TYR A 128 -12.26 2.22 2.47
CA TYR A 128 -12.19 1.04 3.33
C TYR A 128 -11.86 1.35 4.81
N LYS A 129 -11.63 2.62 5.16
CA LYS A 129 -11.21 3.04 6.52
C LYS A 129 -12.16 2.60 7.63
N THR A 130 -13.44 2.45 7.31
CA THR A 130 -14.52 2.07 8.23
C THR A 130 -15.04 0.65 7.97
N PHE A 131 -14.32 -0.15 7.19
CA PHE A 131 -14.74 -1.52 6.92
C PHE A 131 -14.50 -2.38 8.15
N ASP A 132 -15.56 -3.03 8.62
CA ASP A 132 -15.42 -4.25 9.41
C ASP A 132 -15.26 -5.46 8.48
N GLN A 133 -15.08 -6.64 9.08
CA GLN A 133 -14.92 -7.89 8.34
C GLN A 133 -16.15 -8.27 7.51
N GLU A 134 -17.36 -7.90 7.92
CA GLU A 134 -18.58 -8.21 7.18
C GLU A 134 -18.70 -7.31 5.94
N ARG A 135 -18.47 -6.02 6.10
CA ARG A 135 -18.45 -5.04 5.03
C ARG A 135 -17.33 -5.31 4.04
N LEU A 136 -16.16 -5.73 4.50
CA LEU A 136 -15.06 -6.17 3.63
C LEU A 136 -15.51 -7.34 2.74
N LYS A 137 -16.13 -8.38 3.31
CA LYS A 137 -16.66 -9.52 2.53
C LYS A 137 -17.71 -9.07 1.51
N LYS A 138 -18.65 -8.23 1.92
CA LYS A 138 -19.66 -7.66 1.01
C LYS A 138 -19.00 -6.86 -0.11
N TYR A 139 -17.98 -6.07 0.20
CA TYR A 139 -17.26 -5.31 -0.82
C TYR A 139 -16.61 -6.23 -1.85
N ILE A 140 -15.85 -7.24 -1.42
CA ILE A 140 -15.18 -8.18 -2.34
C ILE A 140 -16.17 -9.01 -3.14
N HIS A 141 -17.21 -9.57 -2.51
CA HIS A 141 -18.11 -10.52 -3.18
C HIS A 141 -19.30 -9.88 -3.89
N HIS A 142 -19.64 -8.63 -3.59
CA HIS A 142 -20.86 -8.00 -4.07
C HIS A 142 -20.67 -6.61 -4.68
N TYR A 143 -19.68 -5.83 -4.22
CA TYR A 143 -19.40 -4.52 -4.80
C TYR A 143 -18.42 -4.63 -5.97
N LEU A 144 -17.35 -5.39 -5.81
CA LEU A 144 -16.46 -5.71 -6.92
C LEU A 144 -17.17 -6.61 -7.94
N PHE A 145 -16.74 -6.48 -9.18
CA PHE A 145 -17.38 -7.10 -10.32
C PHE A 145 -16.30 -7.72 -11.21
N ASP A 146 -16.44 -9.01 -11.47
CA ASP A 146 -15.48 -9.80 -12.24
C ASP A 146 -15.88 -9.86 -13.72
N GLY A 147 -14.94 -10.22 -14.60
CA GLY A 147 -15.22 -10.42 -16.01
C GLY A 147 -15.26 -9.13 -16.85
N VAL A 148 -14.83 -8.02 -16.27
CA VAL A 148 -14.57 -6.77 -17.01
C VAL A 148 -13.09 -6.44 -16.86
N ASP A 149 -12.38 -6.43 -17.98
CA ASP A 149 -11.04 -5.84 -18.04
C ASP A 149 -11.18 -4.35 -18.35
N PHE A 150 -10.99 -3.52 -17.32
CA PHE A 150 -11.09 -2.07 -17.43
C PHE A 150 -10.09 -1.46 -18.43
N PHE A 151 -8.95 -2.11 -18.66
CA PHE A 151 -7.91 -1.61 -19.56
C PHE A 151 -8.09 -2.11 -21.00
N SER A 152 -9.05 -3.02 -21.23
CA SER A 152 -9.37 -3.54 -22.54
C SER A 152 -10.29 -2.57 -23.30
N THR A 153 -10.14 -2.54 -24.63
CA THR A 153 -11.09 -1.87 -25.53
C THR A 153 -12.14 -2.83 -26.11
N GLU A 154 -12.07 -4.11 -25.73
CA GLU A 154 -13.03 -5.12 -26.19
C GLU A 154 -14.43 -4.85 -25.60
N PRO A 155 -15.51 -5.12 -26.36
CA PRO A 155 -16.86 -5.00 -25.83
C PRO A 155 -17.10 -5.91 -24.62
N ILE A 156 -17.69 -5.35 -23.56
CA ILE A 156 -18.15 -6.14 -22.41
C ILE A 156 -19.25 -7.10 -22.88
N GLU A 157 -19.15 -8.38 -22.51
CA GLU A 157 -20.18 -9.36 -22.83
C GLU A 157 -21.54 -8.92 -22.30
N ARG A 158 -22.59 -9.05 -23.13
CA ARG A 158 -23.94 -8.60 -22.77
C ARG A 158 -24.42 -9.18 -21.43
N LYS A 159 -24.12 -10.45 -21.15
CA LYS A 159 -24.49 -11.10 -19.89
C LYS A 159 -23.88 -10.37 -18.70
N ILE A 160 -22.57 -10.13 -18.77
CA ILE A 160 -21.78 -9.42 -17.79
C ILE A 160 -22.32 -8.00 -17.57
N ALA A 161 -22.63 -7.28 -18.66
CA ALA A 161 -23.24 -5.94 -18.57
C ALA A 161 -24.63 -5.96 -17.91
N MET A 162 -25.46 -6.97 -18.20
CA MET A 162 -26.77 -7.11 -17.57
C MET A 162 -26.65 -7.47 -16.08
N ASP A 163 -25.69 -8.31 -15.68
CA ASP A 163 -25.44 -8.64 -14.28
C ASP A 163 -25.01 -7.40 -13.47
N PHE A 164 -24.26 -6.48 -14.09
CA PHE A 164 -23.91 -5.19 -13.49
C PHE A 164 -25.13 -4.27 -13.30
N LEU A 165 -25.98 -4.13 -14.32
CA LEU A 165 -27.15 -3.24 -14.28
C LEU A 165 -28.26 -3.70 -13.33
N ASN A 166 -28.32 -4.99 -13.00
CA ASN A 166 -29.36 -5.58 -12.15
C ASN A 166 -28.98 -5.63 -10.66
N ARG A 167 -27.83 -5.09 -10.26
CA ARG A 167 -27.37 -5.01 -8.87
C ARG A 167 -27.96 -3.80 -8.13
#